data_AF-A0A7C5USV8-F1
#
_entry.id   AF-A0A7C5USV8-F1
#
_cell.length_a   1.000
_cell.length_b   1.000
_cell.length_c   1.000
_cell.angle_alpha   90.00
_cell.angle_beta   90.00
_cell.angle_gamma   90.00
#
_symmetry.space_group_name_H-M   'P 1'
#
loop_
_entity.id
_entity.type
_entity.pdbx_description
1 polymer ?
#
loop_
_entity_poly.entity_id
_entity_poly.type
_entity_poly.pdbx_seq_one_letter_code
_entity_poly.pdbx_strand_id
1 'polypeptide(L)'
;MYYTILNETLNSLAKEICKERRVLCITSDNSILAKLIFTWLENFLYIDPKECAEDIECVRKLFEIHGEVMRLALEDKYFYYIDKDLLIKIIDKLLSL
;
A
#
# COMPACT_ATOMS: atom_id res chain seq x y z
N MET A 1 9.84 -8.24 15.73
CA MET A 1 10.79 -8.93 14.83
C MET A 1 10.52 -8.37 13.45
N TYR A 2 11.41 -7.52 12.96
CA TYR A 2 11.20 -6.76 11.71
C TYR A 2 11.79 -7.57 10.55
N TYR A 3 10.96 -7.96 9.60
CA TYR A 3 11.38 -8.75 8.44
C TYR A 3 11.49 -7.86 7.22
N THR A 4 12.57 -7.97 6.47
CA THR A 4 12.59 -7.56 5.07
C THR A 4 11.59 -8.46 4.35
N ILE A 5 10.44 -7.91 3.94
CA ILE A 5 9.37 -8.71 3.34
C ILE A 5 9.80 -9.12 1.94
N LEU A 6 9.94 -10.43 1.74
CA LEU A 6 10.25 -11.02 0.44
C LEU A 6 9.07 -10.73 -0.52
N ASN A 7 9.39 -10.37 -1.78
CA ASN A 7 8.40 -10.07 -2.82
C ASN A 7 7.33 -11.19 -2.97
N GLU A 8 7.76 -12.44 -2.76
CA GLU A 8 6.87 -13.62 -2.76
C GLU A 8 5.80 -13.56 -1.68
N THR A 9 6.12 -13.01 -0.50
CA THR A 9 5.16 -12.83 0.60
C THR A 9 4.11 -11.78 0.25
N LEU A 10 4.54 -10.65 -0.33
CA LEU A 10 3.64 -9.60 -0.82
C LEU A 10 2.69 -10.12 -1.90
N ASN A 11 3.24 -10.83 -2.88
CA ASN A 11 2.47 -11.39 -3.98
C ASN A 11 1.49 -12.48 -3.52
N SER A 12 1.89 -13.33 -2.56
CA SER A 12 1.01 -14.33 -1.97
C SER A 12 -0.18 -13.67 -1.25
N LEU A 13 0.10 -12.68 -0.41
CA LEU A 13 -0.92 -11.94 0.33
C LEU A 13 -1.88 -11.20 -0.60
N ALA A 14 -1.35 -10.53 -1.64
CA ALA A 14 -2.17 -9.87 -2.65
C ALA A 14 -3.12 -10.87 -3.33
N LYS A 15 -2.61 -12.01 -3.81
CA LYS A 15 -3.43 -13.06 -4.44
C LYS A 15 -4.55 -13.55 -3.54
N GLU A 16 -4.26 -13.75 -2.25
CA GLU A 16 -5.25 -14.18 -1.26
C GLU A 16 -6.38 -13.15 -1.15
N ILE A 17 -6.06 -11.88 -0.89
CA ILE A 17 -7.04 -10.82 -0.71
C ILE A 17 -7.87 -10.59 -1.97
N CYS A 18 -7.22 -10.55 -3.14
CA CYS A 18 -7.90 -10.40 -4.42
C CYS A 18 -8.95 -11.49 -4.65
N LYS A 19 -8.59 -12.74 -4.34
CA LYS A 19 -9.48 -13.90 -4.47
C LYS A 19 -10.67 -13.80 -3.52
N GLU A 20 -10.43 -13.43 -2.27
CA GLU A 20 -11.49 -13.27 -1.27
C GLU A 20 -12.48 -12.16 -1.66
N ARG A 21 -11.97 -11.02 -2.14
CA ARG A 21 -12.78 -9.84 -2.48
C ARG A 21 -13.30 -9.85 -3.92
N ARG A 22 -12.93 -10.84 -4.73
CA ARG A 22 -13.30 -10.98 -6.15
C ARG A 22 -12.95 -9.75 -6.97
N VAL A 23 -11.78 -9.18 -6.70
CA VAL A 23 -11.23 -8.02 -7.42
C VAL A 23 -10.09 -8.47 -8.34
N LEU A 24 -9.80 -7.65 -9.35
CA LEU A 24 -8.63 -7.87 -10.20
C LEU A 24 -7.36 -7.84 -9.36
N CYS A 25 -6.52 -8.85 -9.53
CA CYS A 25 -5.23 -8.90 -8.86
C CYS A 25 -4.11 -8.45 -9.79
N ILE A 26 -3.39 -7.41 -9.36
CA ILE A 26 -2.15 -7.02 -10.00
C ILE A 26 -1.02 -7.68 -9.22
N THR A 27 -0.56 -8.82 -9.73
CA THR A 27 0.65 -9.48 -9.22
C THR A 27 1.81 -9.05 -10.09
N SER A 28 2.89 -8.55 -9.50
CA SER A 28 4.07 -8.14 -10.24
C SER A 28 5.29 -8.95 -9.81
N ASP A 29 5.99 -9.52 -10.78
CA ASP A 29 7.32 -10.07 -10.55
C ASP A 29 8.34 -8.96 -10.26
N ASN A 30 7.99 -7.70 -10.55
CA ASN A 30 8.79 -6.53 -10.21
C ASN A 30 8.57 -6.14 -8.74
N SER A 31 9.56 -6.43 -7.91
CA SER A 31 9.56 -6.12 -6.48
C SER A 31 9.39 -4.63 -6.19
N ILE A 32 9.84 -3.74 -7.09
CA ILE A 32 9.68 -2.29 -6.94
C ILE A 32 8.21 -1.89 -7.10
N LEU A 33 7.49 -2.48 -8.06
CA LEU A 33 6.08 -2.18 -8.26
C LEU A 33 5.22 -2.69 -7.10
N ALA A 34 5.53 -3.88 -6.58
CA ALA A 34 4.87 -4.40 -5.38
C ALA A 34 5.10 -3.46 -4.19
N LYS A 35 6.37 -3.11 -3.91
CA LYS A 35 6.73 -2.14 -2.87
C LYS A 35 5.94 -0.83 -3.00
N LEU A 36 5.87 -0.26 -4.21
CA LEU A 36 5.13 0.99 -4.49
C LEU A 36 3.64 0.88 -4.19
N ILE A 37 2.99 -0.21 -4.62
CA ILE A 37 1.56 -0.41 -4.37
C ILE A 37 1.29 -0.53 -2.87
N PHE A 38 2.12 -1.26 -2.14
CA PHE A 38 1.95 -1.42 -0.70
C PHE A 38 2.16 -0.11 0.06
N THR A 39 3.24 0.64 -0.24
CA THR A 39 3.48 1.96 0.40
C THR A 39 2.38 2.96 0.05
N TRP A 40 1.80 2.86 -1.14
CA TRP A 40 0.65 3.68 -1.52
C TRP A 40 -0.57 3.36 -0.66
N LEU A 41 -0.91 2.07 -0.53
CA LEU A 41 -2.07 1.62 0.26
C LEU A 41 -1.97 2.03 1.73
N GLU A 42 -0.78 1.96 2.34
CA GLU A 42 -0.56 2.34 3.74
C GLU A 42 -1.00 3.77 4.05
N ASN A 43 -0.94 4.71 3.09
CA ASN A 43 -1.38 6.09 3.32
C ASN A 43 -2.87 6.19 3.70
N PHE A 44 -3.71 5.31 3.16
CA PHE A 44 -5.16 5.33 3.37
C PHE A 44 -5.60 4.81 4.75
N LEU A 45 -4.64 4.38 5.58
CA LEU A 45 -4.88 4.17 7.00
C LEU A 45 -5.10 5.46 7.76
N TYR A 46 -4.38 6.50 7.34
CA TYR A 46 -4.34 7.77 8.04
C TYR A 46 -5.10 8.85 7.27
N ILE A 47 -5.32 8.64 5.98
CA ILE A 47 -5.93 9.60 5.06
C ILE A 47 -7.22 9.03 4.49
N ASP A 48 -8.30 9.80 4.56
CA ASP A 48 -9.50 9.47 3.79
C ASP A 48 -9.31 9.84 2.32
N PRO A 49 -9.34 8.87 1.39
CA PRO A 49 -9.09 9.13 -0.03
C PRO A 49 -10.12 10.05 -0.67
N LYS A 50 -11.38 10.02 -0.23
CA LYS A 50 -12.45 10.86 -0.81
C LYS A 50 -12.33 12.29 -0.34
N GLU A 51 -12.16 12.49 0.97
CA GLU A 51 -11.95 13.83 1.53
C GLU A 51 -10.64 14.43 0.99
N CYS A 52 -9.56 13.65 0.92
CA CYS A 52 -8.27 14.13 0.45
C CYS A 52 -8.30 14.50 -1.05
N ALA A 53 -9.09 13.80 -1.88
CA ALA A 53 -9.20 14.11 -3.31
C ALA A 53 -9.81 15.50 -3.59
N GLU A 54 -10.60 16.03 -2.65
CA GLU A 54 -11.22 17.36 -2.76
C GLU A 54 -10.35 18.47 -2.13
N ASP A 55 -9.24 18.13 -1.46
CA ASP A 55 -8.31 19.06 -0.82
C ASP A 55 -6.92 19.00 -1.46
N ILE A 56 -6.59 20.03 -2.25
CA ILE A 56 -5.30 20.11 -2.97
C ILE A 56 -4.07 20.08 -2.03
N GLU A 57 -4.19 20.63 -0.82
CA GLU A 57 -3.10 20.60 0.17
C GLU A 57 -2.94 19.20 0.76
N CYS A 58 -4.03 18.47 0.94
CA CYS A 58 -3.98 17.05 1.31
C CYS A 58 -3.30 16.22 0.21
N VAL A 59 -3.72 16.37 -1.05
CA VAL A 59 -3.11 15.68 -2.19
C VAL A 59 -1.61 15.96 -2.28
N ARG A 60 -1.20 17.23 -2.13
CA ARG A 60 0.22 17.61 -2.15
C ARG A 60 1.01 16.89 -1.05
N LYS A 61 0.52 16.94 0.19
CA LYS A 61 1.18 16.26 1.32
C LYS A 61 1.22 14.75 1.16
N LEU A 62 0.17 14.13 0.63
CA LEU A 62 0.13 12.70 0.33
C LEU A 62 1.26 12.31 -0.64
N PHE A 63 1.45 13.08 -1.71
CA PHE A 63 2.55 12.83 -2.65
C PHE A 63 3.94 13.07 -2.03
N GLU A 64 4.09 14.08 -1.18
CA GLU A 64 5.35 14.32 -0.46
C GLU A 64 5.69 13.15 0.48
N ILE A 65 4.73 12.69 1.28
CA ILE A 65 4.89 11.55 2.19
C ILE A 65 5.22 10.29 1.40
N HIS A 66 4.42 9.97 0.37
CA HIS A 66 4.63 8.77 -0.43
C HIS A 66 5.98 8.80 -1.16
N GLY A 67 6.39 9.97 -1.67
CA GLY A 67 7.70 10.15 -2.31
C GLY A 67 8.86 9.87 -1.36
N GLU A 68 8.78 10.37 -0.12
CA GLU A 68 9.80 10.11 0.90
C GLU A 68 9.84 8.65 1.33
N VAL A 69 8.68 8.03 1.56
CA VAL A 69 8.57 6.59 1.86
C VAL A 69 9.16 5.77 0.72
N MET A 70 8.87 6.10 -0.54
CA MET A 70 9.41 5.42 -1.71
C MET A 70 10.93 5.58 -1.80
N ARG A 71 11.46 6.78 -1.56
CA ARG A 71 12.91 7.02 -1.53
C ARG A 71 13.58 6.13 -0.47
N LEU A 72 13.05 6.10 0.75
CA LEU A 72 13.54 5.26 1.83
C LEU A 72 13.44 3.76 1.49
N ALA A 73 12.37 3.35 0.82
CA ALA A 73 12.15 1.97 0.37
C ALA A 73 13.14 1.51 -0.71
N LEU A 74 13.54 2.42 -1.61
CA LEU A 74 14.56 2.16 -2.63
C LEU A 74 15.96 2.12 -2.04
N GLU A 75 16.20 2.85 -0.94
CA GLU A 75 17.46 2.82 -0.18
C GLU A 75 17.53 1.67 0.84
N ASP A 76 16.55 0.77 0.87
CA ASP A 76 16.38 -0.30 1.87
C ASP A 76 16.39 0.19 3.33
N LYS A 77 15.95 1.44 3.54
CA LYS A 77 15.80 2.10 4.85
C LYS A 77 14.36 2.15 5.35
N TYR A 78 13.41 1.72 4.54
CA TYR A 78 12.01 1.62 4.93
C TYR A 78 11.67 0.20 5.36
N PHE A 79 11.06 0.08 6.53
CA PHE A 79 10.57 -1.19 7.05
C PHE A 79 9.07 -1.29 6.78
N TYR A 80 8.69 -2.29 6.00
CA TYR A 80 7.29 -2.59 5.72
C TYR A 80 6.67 -3.25 6.96
N TYR A 81 5.61 -2.64 7.49
CA TYR A 81 4.81 -3.26 8.54
C TYR A 81 3.51 -3.77 7.92
N ILE A 82 3.47 -5.06 7.62
CA ILE A 82 2.27 -5.68 7.03
C ILE A 82 1.45 -6.35 8.11
N ASP A 83 0.39 -5.64 8.48
CA ASP A 83 -0.72 -6.17 9.24
C ASP A 83 -1.85 -6.51 8.26
N LYS A 84 -2.17 -7.81 8.15
CA LYS A 84 -3.17 -8.32 7.21
C LYS A 84 -4.56 -7.74 7.47
N ASP A 85 -4.96 -7.64 8.74
CA ASP A 85 -6.28 -7.13 9.09
C ASP A 85 -6.39 -5.64 8.77
N LEU A 86 -5.29 -4.92 9.00
CA LEU A 86 -5.17 -3.52 8.66
C LEU A 86 -5.24 -3.28 7.14
N LEU A 87 -4.53 -4.09 6.36
CA LEU A 87 -4.55 -4.04 4.90
C LEU A 87 -5.94 -4.36 4.33
N ILE A 88 -6.61 -5.36 4.89
CA ILE A 88 -7.99 -5.71 4.53
C ILE A 88 -8.93 -4.52 4.79
N LYS A 89 -8.81 -3.84 5.94
CA LYS A 89 -9.62 -2.64 6.24
C LYS A 89 -9.40 -1.52 5.23
N ILE A 90 -8.15 -1.28 4.81
CA ILE A 90 -7.84 -0.28 3.76
C ILE A 90 -8.55 -0.64 2.47
N ILE A 91 -8.43 -1.90 2.04
CA ILE A 91 -9.00 -2.37 0.78
C ILE A 91 -10.53 -2.29 0.83
N ASP A 92 -11.15 -2.72 1.93
CA ASP A 92 -12.60 -2.62 2.12
C ASP A 92 -13.06 -1.15 2.10
N LYS A 93 -12.29 -0.23 2.71
CA LYS A 93 -12.54 1.21 2.63
C LYS A 93 -12.48 1.71 1.19
N LEU A 94 -11.42 1.37 0.44
CA LEU A 94 -11.24 1.78 -0.95
C LEU A 94 -12.33 1.22 -1.89
N LEU A 95 -12.79 -0.01 -1.65
CA LEU A 95 -13.87 -0.63 -2.43
C LEU A 95 -15.25 -0.02 -2.15
N SER A 96 -15.40 0.71 -1.04
CA SER A 96 -16.65 1.35 -0.63
C SER A 96 -16.81 2.80 -1.10
N LEU A 97 -15.78 3.37 -1.72
CA LEU A 97 -15.79 4.73 -2.30
C LEU A 97 -16.62 4.80 -3.58
#